data_AF-D4IM33-F1
#
_entry.id   AF-D4IM33-F1
#
_cell.length_a   1.000
_cell.length_b   1.000
_cell.length_c   1.000
_cell.angle_alpha   90.00
_cell.angle_beta   90.00
_cell.angle_gamma   90.00
#
_symmetry.space_group_name_H-M   'P 1'
#
loop_
_entity.id
_entity.type
_entity.pdbx_description
1 polymer ?
#
loop_
_entity_poly.entity_id
_entity_poly.type
_entity_poly.pdbx_seq_one_letter_code
_entity_poly.pdbx_strand_id
1 'polypeptide(L)'
;MNKICLLLCCLLPGLFRAGAQELKMTECAPLTQIYGEVCESDELLPMGDVGVEFGYVLYQAAITVPAGEAALELENVRDYAAVYLDGVFQGTLTDNRKTLTLKAEPGRHTLQLYVENIGRITYGPEILDNSKGLFGEARLGGETIAGWTITPLEVRDTDPETLEFEALGPCNTPCFRRGQFDRAAHEGAVYLDVSGWGMGEVWINGHYLGSFWDEEKQQSILIPAEILAEKGNRIVVFDLKNNDPGATMRLSDKPVFK
;
A
#
# COMPACT_ATOMS: atom_id res chain seq x y z
N MET A 1 63.20 23.07 -35.55
CA MET A 1 62.37 23.54 -34.42
C MET A 1 60.90 23.47 -34.84
N ASN A 2 60.06 23.01 -33.91
CA ASN A 2 58.58 22.91 -33.96
C ASN A 2 57.95 21.77 -34.78
N LYS A 3 57.85 20.60 -34.14
CA LYS A 3 56.77 19.64 -34.39
C LYS A 3 55.52 20.14 -33.67
N ILE A 4 54.50 20.53 -34.43
CA ILE A 4 53.16 20.83 -33.92
C ILE A 4 52.46 19.49 -33.66
N CYS A 5 52.18 19.21 -32.40
CA CYS A 5 51.40 18.04 -31.98
C CYS A 5 49.92 18.47 -31.94
N LEU A 6 49.11 18.01 -32.90
CA LEU A 6 47.66 18.12 -32.81
C LEU A 6 47.18 17.14 -31.73
N LEU A 7 46.77 17.64 -30.57
CA LEU A 7 45.94 16.87 -29.65
C LEU A 7 44.53 16.76 -30.27
N LEU A 8 44.21 15.56 -30.75
CA LEU A 8 42.84 15.17 -31.05
C LEU A 8 42.12 15.02 -29.69
N CYS A 9 41.29 16.01 -29.35
CA CYS A 9 40.43 15.95 -28.18
C CYS A 9 39.28 14.98 -28.50
N CYS A 10 39.47 13.69 -28.20
CA CYS A 10 38.39 12.72 -28.22
C CYS A 10 37.40 13.10 -27.11
N LEU A 11 36.31 13.77 -27.48
CA LEU A 11 35.11 13.90 -26.67
C LEU A 11 34.54 12.49 -26.47
N LEU A 12 34.94 11.82 -25.40
CA LEU A 12 34.20 10.71 -24.83
C LEU A 12 32.79 11.23 -24.53
N PRO A 13 31.72 10.61 -25.06
CA PRO A 13 30.39 10.90 -24.57
C PRO A 13 30.41 10.59 -23.08
N GLY A 14 30.08 11.57 -22.25
CA GLY A 14 29.99 11.37 -20.82
C GLY A 14 29.10 10.15 -20.56
N LEU A 15 29.62 9.20 -19.77
CA LEU A 15 28.75 8.28 -19.06
C LEU A 15 27.82 9.16 -18.23
N PHE A 16 26.60 9.38 -18.73
CA PHE A 16 25.50 9.72 -17.84
C PHE A 16 25.47 8.59 -16.83
N ARG A 17 25.89 8.87 -15.59
CA ARG A 17 25.44 8.07 -14.46
C ARG A 17 23.92 8.07 -14.58
N ALA A 18 23.33 6.91 -14.87
CA ALA A 18 21.91 6.73 -14.83
C ALA A 18 21.47 7.12 -13.41
N GLY A 19 20.94 8.33 -13.26
CA GLY A 19 20.19 8.68 -12.06
C GLY A 19 18.97 7.77 -12.01
N ALA A 20 18.50 7.46 -10.81
CA ALA A 20 17.27 6.73 -10.64
C ALA A 20 16.14 7.45 -11.40
N GLN A 21 15.49 6.75 -12.34
CA GLN A 21 14.42 7.34 -13.13
C GLN A 21 13.17 7.49 -12.25
N GLU A 22 12.64 8.70 -12.11
CA GLU A 22 11.40 8.93 -11.36
C GLU A 22 10.16 8.52 -12.18
N LEU A 23 9.24 7.81 -11.54
CA LEU A 23 7.90 7.49 -12.04
C LEU A 23 6.88 8.29 -11.24
N LYS A 24 6.30 9.31 -11.85
CA LYS A 24 5.28 10.13 -11.21
C LYS A 24 3.90 9.48 -11.40
N MET A 25 3.17 9.32 -10.32
CA MET A 25 1.75 9.02 -10.40
C MET A 25 1.00 10.32 -10.71
N THR A 26 0.09 10.24 -11.67
CA THR A 26 -0.66 11.37 -12.21
C THR A 26 -2.16 11.20 -12.03
N GLU A 27 -2.60 10.00 -11.68
CA GLU A 27 -4.00 9.63 -11.60
C GLU A 27 -4.28 8.76 -10.38
N CYS A 28 -5.54 8.73 -9.93
CA CYS A 28 -6.00 7.88 -8.83
C CYS A 28 -7.38 7.27 -9.10
N ALA A 29 -7.65 6.10 -8.53
CA ALA A 29 -8.96 5.46 -8.54
C ALA A 29 -9.36 5.03 -7.10
N PRO A 30 -10.61 5.30 -6.66
CA PRO A 30 -11.08 4.94 -5.33
C PRO A 30 -11.31 3.44 -5.19
N LEU A 31 -11.16 2.93 -3.96
CA LEU A 31 -11.43 1.52 -3.66
C LEU A 31 -12.90 1.12 -3.80
N THR A 32 -13.83 2.07 -3.85
CA THR A 32 -15.26 1.76 -4.05
C THR A 32 -15.55 1.01 -5.36
N GLN A 33 -14.63 1.04 -6.32
CA GLN A 33 -14.73 0.26 -7.57
C GLN A 33 -14.45 -1.24 -7.39
N ILE A 34 -13.85 -1.64 -6.27
CA ILE A 34 -13.39 -3.02 -5.99
C ILE A 34 -14.02 -3.60 -4.71
N TYR A 35 -15.09 -2.98 -4.21
CA TYR A 35 -15.79 -3.48 -3.03
C TYR A 35 -16.49 -4.78 -3.37
N GLY A 36 -16.19 -5.82 -2.59
CA GLY A 36 -16.90 -7.08 -2.63
C GLY A 36 -18.25 -7.01 -1.90
N GLU A 37 -18.77 -8.18 -1.54
CA GLU A 37 -20.04 -8.28 -0.80
C GLU A 37 -19.91 -7.73 0.62
N VAL A 38 -20.70 -6.69 0.92
CA VAL A 38 -20.71 -6.02 2.23
C VAL A 38 -21.45 -6.87 3.26
N CYS A 39 -20.86 -7.03 4.44
CA CYS A 39 -21.45 -7.68 5.60
C CYS A 39 -21.65 -6.67 6.74
N GLU A 40 -22.81 -6.69 7.39
CA GLU A 40 -23.09 -5.90 8.60
C GLU A 40 -23.09 -6.84 9.82
N SER A 41 -22.45 -6.43 10.92
CA SER A 41 -22.34 -7.23 12.13
C SER A 41 -22.19 -6.34 13.37
N ASP A 42 -22.80 -6.72 14.49
CA ASP A 42 -22.56 -5.99 15.75
C ASP A 42 -21.16 -6.25 16.32
N GLU A 43 -20.50 -7.33 15.90
CA GLU A 43 -19.18 -7.76 16.34
C GLU A 43 -18.17 -7.76 15.18
N LEU A 44 -16.88 -7.69 15.49
CA LEU A 44 -15.84 -7.91 14.50
C LEU A 44 -15.85 -9.38 14.03
N LEU A 45 -15.88 -9.59 12.72
CA LEU A 45 -15.79 -10.91 12.11
C LEU A 45 -14.39 -11.14 11.53
N PRO A 46 -13.77 -12.31 11.78
CA PRO A 46 -12.56 -12.72 11.06
C PRO A 46 -12.76 -12.65 9.55
N MET A 47 -11.69 -12.40 8.80
CA MET A 47 -11.74 -12.30 7.33
C MET A 47 -12.30 -13.56 6.66
N GLY A 48 -12.03 -14.75 7.20
CA GLY A 48 -12.58 -16.00 6.68
C GLY A 48 -14.10 -16.10 6.79
N ASP A 49 -14.71 -15.48 7.80
CA ASP A 49 -16.15 -15.49 8.01
C ASP A 49 -16.89 -14.58 7.01
N VAL A 50 -16.17 -13.61 6.42
CA VAL A 50 -16.64 -12.77 5.30
C VAL A 50 -16.10 -13.23 3.95
N GLY A 51 -15.59 -14.47 3.87
CA GLY A 51 -15.17 -15.10 2.62
C GLY A 51 -13.82 -14.64 2.06
N VAL A 52 -13.01 -13.92 2.85
CA VAL A 52 -11.70 -13.42 2.42
C VAL A 52 -10.57 -14.27 2.99
N GLU A 53 -9.98 -15.08 2.12
CA GLU A 53 -8.87 -15.95 2.51
C GLU A 53 -7.51 -15.24 2.44
N PHE A 54 -7.33 -14.21 1.63
CA PHE A 54 -6.06 -13.49 1.47
C PHE A 54 -6.35 -12.06 1.00
N GLY A 55 -5.47 -11.11 1.32
CA GLY A 55 -5.60 -9.73 0.85
C GLY A 55 -6.23 -8.82 1.90
N TYR A 56 -7.25 -8.05 1.52
CA TYR A 56 -7.66 -6.87 2.28
C TYR A 56 -9.15 -6.85 2.63
N VAL A 57 -9.48 -6.34 3.82
CA VAL A 57 -10.86 -6.05 4.26
C VAL A 57 -10.90 -4.68 4.93
N LEU A 58 -11.94 -3.92 4.64
CA LEU A 58 -12.27 -2.67 5.30
C LEU A 58 -13.34 -2.90 6.38
N TYR A 59 -13.01 -2.63 7.64
CA TYR A 59 -13.97 -2.61 8.75
C TYR A 59 -14.31 -1.16 9.09
N GLN A 60 -15.59 -0.81 9.12
CA GLN A 60 -16.06 0.54 9.41
C GLN A 60 -17.09 0.55 10.52
N ALA A 61 -17.04 1.55 11.39
CA ALA A 61 -18.06 1.79 12.40
C ALA A 61 -18.22 3.28 12.68
N ALA A 62 -19.43 3.70 13.05
CA ALA A 62 -19.65 5.03 13.60
C ALA A 62 -19.30 5.02 15.09
N ILE A 63 -18.35 5.88 15.49
CA ILE A 63 -17.88 5.97 16.88
C ILE A 63 -18.14 7.36 17.46
N THR A 64 -18.18 7.44 18.79
CA THR A 64 -18.21 8.71 19.52
C THR A 64 -16.90 8.86 20.30
N VAL A 65 -16.06 9.79 19.89
CA VAL A 65 -14.81 10.11 20.57
C VAL A 65 -15.12 10.90 21.85
N PRO A 66 -14.67 10.45 23.04
CA PRO A 66 -14.93 11.14 24.29
C PRO A 66 -14.09 12.42 24.45
N ALA A 67 -14.45 13.24 25.44
CA ALA A 67 -13.57 14.32 25.89
C ALA A 67 -12.36 13.74 26.64
N GLY A 68 -11.15 13.95 26.11
CA GLY A 68 -9.90 13.45 26.70
C GLY A 68 -9.22 12.42 25.82
N GLU A 69 -8.55 11.44 26.44
CA GLU A 69 -7.84 10.39 25.71
C GLU A 69 -8.80 9.38 25.07
N ALA A 70 -8.63 9.13 23.79
CA ALA A 70 -9.43 8.21 23.00
C ALA A 70 -8.58 7.03 22.52
N ALA A 71 -8.28 6.11 23.44
CA ALA A 71 -7.53 4.89 23.12
C ALA A 71 -8.43 3.89 22.38
N LEU A 72 -8.10 3.60 21.13
CA LEU A 72 -8.66 2.48 20.37
C LEU A 72 -7.89 1.20 20.74
N GLU A 73 -8.62 0.18 21.17
CA GLU A 73 -8.08 -1.12 21.57
C GLU A 73 -8.75 -2.22 20.75
N LEU A 74 -7.96 -3.10 20.13
CA LEU A 74 -8.43 -4.25 19.36
C LEU A 74 -7.90 -5.54 19.99
N GLU A 75 -8.78 -6.47 20.33
CA GLU A 75 -8.37 -7.72 21.00
C GLU A 75 -7.46 -8.59 20.12
N ASN A 76 -7.83 -8.78 18.85
CA ASN A 76 -7.05 -9.53 17.88
C ASN A 76 -6.88 -8.76 16.58
N VAL A 77 -5.62 -8.59 16.16
CA VAL A 77 -5.23 -7.96 14.90
C VAL A 77 -4.30 -8.91 14.18
N ARG A 78 -4.77 -9.52 13.10
CA ARG A 78 -4.01 -10.53 12.35
C ARG A 78 -4.08 -10.28 10.83
N ASP A 79 -3.10 -9.61 10.21
CA ASP A 79 -1.78 -9.29 10.75
C ASP A 79 -1.57 -7.80 10.98
N TYR A 80 -2.26 -6.97 10.19
CA TYR A 80 -2.01 -5.55 10.13
C TYR A 80 -3.31 -4.76 9.91
N ALA A 81 -3.48 -3.64 10.62
CA ALA A 81 -4.57 -2.71 10.38
C ALA A 81 -4.05 -1.27 10.29
N ALA A 82 -4.32 -0.60 9.17
CA ALA A 82 -4.18 0.84 9.02
C ALA A 82 -5.44 1.54 9.54
N VAL A 83 -5.28 2.43 10.50
CA VAL A 83 -6.39 3.11 11.19
C VAL A 83 -6.59 4.50 10.59
N TYR A 84 -7.80 4.74 10.11
CA TYR A 84 -8.26 6.04 9.61
C TYR A 84 -9.48 6.50 10.40
N LEU A 85 -9.58 7.81 10.57
CA LEU A 85 -10.73 8.47 11.17
C LEU A 85 -11.19 9.61 10.26
N ASP A 86 -12.43 9.54 9.79
CA ASP A 86 -12.98 10.46 8.77
C ASP A 86 -12.06 10.60 7.54
N GLY A 87 -11.47 9.48 7.14
CA GLY A 87 -10.52 9.43 6.03
C GLY A 87 -9.13 10.00 6.32
N VAL A 88 -8.81 10.37 7.57
CA VAL A 88 -7.47 10.83 7.97
C VAL A 88 -6.72 9.72 8.69
N PHE A 89 -5.52 9.41 8.21
CA PHE A 89 -4.65 8.39 8.81
C PHE A 89 -4.26 8.73 10.25
N GLN A 90 -4.48 7.79 11.17
CA GLN A 90 -4.20 7.93 12.59
C GLN A 90 -2.97 7.12 13.03
N GLY A 91 -2.70 6.01 12.36
CA GLY A 91 -1.65 5.08 12.74
C GLY A 91 -1.98 3.65 12.34
N THR A 92 -1.30 2.70 12.99
CA THR A 92 -1.27 1.30 12.56
C THR A 92 -1.30 0.40 13.77
N LEU A 93 -2.02 -0.72 13.68
CA LEU A 93 -2.10 -1.75 14.71
C LEU A 93 -1.62 -3.08 14.13
N THR A 94 -1.01 -3.91 14.97
CA THR A 94 -0.51 -5.25 14.64
C THR A 94 -0.70 -6.19 15.83
N ASP A 95 -0.41 -7.48 15.68
CA ASP A 95 -0.51 -8.42 16.80
C ASP A 95 0.37 -8.04 18.01
N ASN A 96 1.49 -7.35 17.77
CA ASN A 96 2.37 -6.86 18.83
C ASN A 96 1.99 -5.48 19.38
N ARG A 97 1.03 -4.79 18.76
CA ARG A 97 0.61 -3.43 19.12
C ARG A 97 -0.87 -3.26 18.80
N LYS A 98 -1.68 -3.50 19.84
CA LYS A 98 -3.14 -3.59 19.77
C LYS A 98 -3.89 -2.34 20.26
N THR A 99 -3.15 -1.29 20.62
CA THR A 99 -3.70 -0.04 21.13
C THR A 99 -3.14 1.15 20.37
N LEU A 100 -4.00 2.12 20.03
CA LEU A 100 -3.65 3.38 19.38
C LEU A 100 -4.49 4.52 19.96
N THR A 101 -3.85 5.57 20.46
CA THR A 101 -4.55 6.81 20.85
C THR A 101 -4.93 7.60 19.61
N LEU A 102 -6.23 7.79 19.38
CA LEU A 102 -6.76 8.56 18.24
C LEU A 102 -6.56 10.07 18.46
N LYS A 103 -6.24 10.79 17.38
CA LYS A 103 -6.09 12.25 17.38
C LYS A 103 -7.33 12.87 16.75
N ALA A 104 -8.32 13.17 17.58
CA ALA A 104 -9.60 13.70 17.13
C ALA A 104 -10.23 14.60 18.20
N GLU A 105 -11.07 15.54 17.75
CA GLU A 105 -11.93 16.30 18.65
C GLU A 105 -13.04 15.39 19.20
N PRO A 106 -13.62 15.70 20.37
CA PRO A 106 -14.76 14.95 20.89
C PRO A 106 -15.97 15.09 19.97
N GLY A 107 -16.64 13.98 19.66
CA GLY A 107 -17.78 13.99 18.73
C GLY A 107 -17.99 12.69 17.99
N ARG A 108 -18.87 12.73 16.99
CA ARG A 108 -19.17 11.57 16.15
C ARG A 108 -18.22 11.52 14.96
N HIS A 109 -17.61 10.36 14.75
CA HIS A 109 -16.65 10.12 13.68
C HIS A 109 -16.91 8.78 12.99
N THR A 110 -16.36 8.62 11.80
CA THR A 110 -16.30 7.34 11.09
C THR A 110 -14.93 6.71 11.29
N LEU A 111 -14.89 5.60 12.01
CA LEU A 111 -13.69 4.77 12.12
C LEU A 111 -13.60 3.87 10.89
N GLN A 112 -12.42 3.78 10.30
CA GLN A 112 -12.11 2.93 9.15
C GLN A 112 -10.81 2.17 9.45
N LEU A 113 -10.88 0.85 9.45
CA LEU A 113 -9.74 -0.03 9.65
C LEU A 113 -9.52 -0.80 8.34
N TYR A 114 -8.45 -0.47 7.64
CA TYR A 114 -8.03 -1.22 6.44
C TYR A 114 -7.07 -2.30 6.87
N VAL A 115 -7.49 -3.55 6.72
CA VAL A 115 -6.85 -4.72 7.32
C VAL A 115 -6.26 -5.59 6.23
N GLU A 116 -5.02 -6.02 6.40
CA GLU A 116 -4.35 -6.95 5.50
C GLU A 116 -4.07 -8.28 6.20
N ASN A 117 -4.39 -9.37 5.49
CA ASN A 117 -3.88 -10.71 5.76
C ASN A 117 -2.65 -10.96 4.90
N ILE A 118 -1.47 -10.91 5.53
CA ILE A 118 -0.16 -11.00 4.84
C ILE A 118 0.22 -12.47 4.57
N GLY A 119 -0.48 -13.42 5.20
CA GLY A 119 -0.32 -14.85 4.95
C GLY A 119 -0.57 -15.71 6.18
N ARG A 120 -1.00 -16.96 5.96
CA ARG A 120 -1.27 -17.92 7.04
C ARG A 120 -0.02 -18.64 7.52
N ILE A 121 -0.06 -19.09 8.77
CA ILE A 121 0.97 -19.95 9.34
C ILE A 121 0.93 -21.29 8.61
N THR A 122 2.06 -21.72 8.04
CA THR A 122 2.18 -22.98 7.28
C THR A 122 2.95 -24.08 8.02
N TYR A 123 3.46 -23.80 9.22
CA TYR A 123 4.20 -24.75 10.04
C TYR A 123 4.14 -24.38 11.53
N GLY A 124 4.18 -25.39 12.41
CA GLY A 124 4.24 -25.20 13.86
C GLY A 124 2.90 -25.47 14.57
N PRO A 125 2.87 -25.34 15.91
CA PRO A 125 1.70 -25.68 16.72
C PRO A 125 0.49 -24.78 16.46
N GLU A 126 0.70 -23.57 15.96
CA GLU A 126 -0.33 -22.58 15.65
C GLU A 126 -0.96 -22.76 14.25
N ILE A 127 -0.59 -23.81 13.50
CA ILE A 127 -1.13 -24.07 12.16
C ILE A 127 -2.66 -24.27 12.13
N LEU A 128 -3.28 -24.59 13.28
CA LEU A 128 -4.73 -24.73 13.40
C LEU A 128 -5.42 -23.43 13.82
N ASP A 129 -4.68 -22.45 14.36
CA ASP A 129 -5.18 -21.12 14.71
C ASP A 129 -4.82 -20.14 13.58
N ASN A 130 -5.67 -20.13 12.56
CA ASN A 130 -5.44 -19.40 11.31
C ASN A 130 -6.50 -18.33 11.04
N SER A 131 -7.21 -17.88 12.09
CA SER A 131 -8.09 -16.72 12.00
C SER A 131 -7.28 -15.48 11.64
N LYS A 132 -7.76 -14.74 10.65
CA LYS A 132 -7.16 -13.52 10.10
C LYS A 132 -8.17 -12.39 10.16
N GLY A 133 -7.70 -11.16 9.99
CA GLY A 133 -8.49 -9.96 10.14
C GLY A 133 -8.55 -9.45 11.57
N LEU A 134 -9.72 -8.93 11.92
CA LEU A 134 -10.05 -8.45 13.25
C LEU A 134 -11.17 -9.33 13.83
N PHE A 135 -11.03 -9.70 15.09
CA PHE A 135 -12.04 -10.50 15.80
C PHE A 135 -11.90 -10.35 17.31
N GLY A 136 -12.96 -10.68 18.05
CA GLY A 136 -13.07 -10.35 19.47
C GLY A 136 -13.51 -8.91 19.68
N GLU A 137 -13.19 -8.35 20.85
CA GLU A 137 -13.66 -7.02 21.23
C GLU A 137 -12.84 -5.89 20.57
N ALA A 138 -13.56 -4.84 20.16
CA ALA A 138 -12.99 -3.54 19.84
C ALA A 138 -13.55 -2.50 20.81
N ARG A 139 -12.68 -1.68 21.39
CA ARG A 139 -13.07 -0.66 22.38
C ARG A 139 -12.49 0.70 22.07
N LEU A 140 -13.22 1.75 22.42
CA LEU A 140 -12.74 3.13 22.41
C LEU A 140 -12.95 3.75 23.78
N GLY A 141 -11.86 4.10 24.47
CA GLY A 141 -11.93 4.67 25.81
C GLY A 141 -12.63 3.76 26.82
N GLY A 142 -12.51 2.43 26.63
CA GLY A 142 -13.15 1.41 27.46
C GLY A 142 -14.56 0.98 27.03
N GLU A 143 -15.22 1.71 26.12
CA GLU A 143 -16.55 1.36 25.62
C GLU A 143 -16.47 0.49 24.36
N THR A 144 -17.29 -0.56 24.29
CA THR A 144 -17.32 -1.46 23.12
C THR A 144 -17.85 -0.77 21.88
N ILE A 145 -17.17 -0.97 20.75
CA ILE A 145 -17.59 -0.52 19.42
C ILE A 145 -18.41 -1.66 18.77
N ALA A 146 -19.61 -1.32 18.31
CA ALA A 146 -20.52 -2.22 17.62
C ALA A 146 -21.04 -1.60 16.31
N GLY A 147 -21.82 -2.36 15.54
CA GLY A 147 -22.40 -1.91 14.27
C GLY A 147 -21.36 -1.73 13.17
N TRP A 148 -20.61 -2.79 12.91
CA TRP A 148 -19.55 -2.87 11.91
C TRP A 148 -20.11 -3.15 10.52
N THR A 149 -19.71 -2.30 9.57
CA THR A 149 -19.79 -2.59 8.14
C THR A 149 -18.44 -3.16 7.69
N ILE A 150 -18.44 -4.39 7.17
CA ILE A 150 -17.25 -5.15 6.81
C ILE A 150 -17.27 -5.39 5.31
N THR A 151 -16.28 -4.86 4.61
CA THR A 151 -16.23 -4.84 3.14
C THR A 151 -14.95 -5.50 2.64
N PRO A 152 -15.02 -6.67 2.01
CA PRO A 152 -13.93 -7.23 1.22
C PRO A 152 -13.41 -6.26 0.17
N LEU A 153 -12.09 -6.18 0.01
CA LEU A 153 -11.44 -5.34 -0.99
C LEU A 153 -10.70 -6.24 -1.98
N GLU A 154 -11.22 -6.34 -3.21
CA GLU A 154 -10.70 -7.21 -4.28
C GLU A 154 -9.43 -6.64 -4.96
N VAL A 155 -8.47 -6.15 -4.16
CA VAL A 155 -7.27 -5.43 -4.65
C VAL A 155 -6.47 -6.24 -5.66
N ARG A 156 -6.21 -7.52 -5.37
CA ARG A 156 -5.40 -8.39 -6.22
C ARG A 156 -6.18 -9.07 -7.33
N ASP A 157 -7.47 -9.34 -7.10
CA ASP A 157 -8.33 -10.05 -8.04
C ASP A 157 -8.92 -9.11 -9.11
N THR A 158 -8.91 -7.79 -8.86
CA THR A 158 -9.28 -6.78 -9.85
C THR A 158 -8.16 -6.58 -10.86
N ASP A 159 -8.51 -6.53 -12.16
CA ASP A 159 -7.59 -6.03 -13.19
C ASP A 159 -7.46 -4.51 -13.06
N PRO A 160 -6.29 -3.97 -12.63
CA PRO A 160 -6.11 -2.55 -12.42
C PRO A 160 -6.26 -1.72 -13.72
N GLU A 161 -6.14 -2.34 -14.90
CA GLU A 161 -6.34 -1.63 -16.17
C GLU A 161 -7.82 -1.33 -16.45
N THR A 162 -8.74 -2.00 -15.76
CA THR A 162 -10.20 -1.78 -15.89
C THR A 162 -10.73 -0.68 -14.99
N LEU A 163 -9.92 -0.23 -14.03
CA LEU A 163 -10.30 0.82 -13.09
C LEU A 163 -10.46 2.17 -13.81
N GLU A 164 -11.48 2.92 -13.38
CA GLU A 164 -11.71 4.29 -13.83
C GLU A 164 -10.83 5.23 -13.00
N PHE A 165 -9.74 5.68 -13.61
CA PHE A 165 -8.81 6.63 -13.01
C PHE A 165 -9.19 8.07 -13.34
N GLU A 166 -9.11 8.93 -12.34
CA GLU A 166 -9.24 10.38 -12.45
C GLU A 166 -7.90 11.07 -12.23
N ALA A 167 -7.80 12.36 -12.57
CA ALA A 167 -6.62 13.15 -12.27
C ALA A 167 -6.30 13.10 -10.77
N LEU A 168 -5.01 12.94 -10.43
CA LEU A 168 -4.59 12.79 -9.04
C LEU A 168 -5.05 13.98 -8.20
N GLY A 169 -6.04 13.72 -7.34
CA GLY A 169 -6.54 14.65 -6.34
C GLY A 169 -5.98 14.35 -4.95
N PRO A 170 -6.44 15.08 -3.92
CA PRO A 170 -6.17 14.70 -2.54
C PRO A 170 -6.85 13.35 -2.23
N CYS A 171 -6.09 12.27 -2.31
CA CYS A 171 -6.50 10.97 -1.79
C CYS A 171 -6.15 10.95 -0.32
N ASN A 172 -7.15 10.95 0.56
CA ASN A 172 -6.94 10.91 2.01
C ASN A 172 -7.02 9.48 2.56
N THR A 173 -7.77 8.60 1.88
CA THR A 173 -7.86 7.17 2.16
C THR A 173 -7.02 6.35 1.17
N PRO A 174 -6.77 5.07 1.46
CA PRO A 174 -6.14 4.15 0.50
C PRO A 174 -6.87 4.16 -0.84
N CYS A 175 -6.09 4.10 -1.92
CA CYS A 175 -6.57 4.19 -3.29
C CYS A 175 -5.55 3.54 -4.24
N PHE A 176 -5.97 3.29 -5.47
CA PHE A 176 -5.03 3.00 -6.55
C PHE A 176 -4.46 4.31 -7.11
N ARG A 177 -3.17 4.32 -7.43
CA ARG A 177 -2.47 5.43 -8.09
C ARG A 177 -1.86 4.92 -9.38
N ARG A 178 -1.97 5.70 -10.46
CA ARG A 178 -1.45 5.33 -11.79
C ARG A 178 -0.48 6.38 -12.31
N GLY A 179 0.58 5.90 -12.96
CA GLY A 179 1.58 6.71 -13.63
C GLY A 179 1.98 6.10 -14.98
N GLN A 180 2.64 6.90 -15.80
CA GLN A 180 3.18 6.48 -17.10
C GLN A 180 4.66 6.84 -17.22
N PHE A 181 5.43 5.99 -17.88
CA PHE A 181 6.86 6.22 -18.10
C PHE A 181 7.39 5.53 -19.37
N ASP A 182 8.35 6.18 -20.01
CA ASP A 182 9.20 5.56 -21.03
C ASP A 182 10.44 4.99 -20.37
N ARG A 183 10.86 3.79 -20.73
CA ARG A 183 12.03 3.15 -20.10
C ARG A 183 13.30 3.89 -20.53
N ALA A 184 14.08 4.39 -19.57
CA ALA A 184 15.42 4.90 -19.86
C ALA A 184 16.29 3.80 -20.47
N ALA A 185 17.18 4.16 -21.40
CA ALA A 185 18.13 3.22 -21.98
C ALA A 185 19.00 2.61 -20.87
N HIS A 186 18.90 1.30 -20.68
CA HIS A 186 19.56 0.58 -19.60
C HIS A 186 19.92 -0.84 -20.02
N GLU A 187 21.11 -1.28 -19.64
CA GLU A 187 21.58 -2.65 -19.82
C GLU A 187 21.45 -3.43 -18.51
N GLY A 188 20.76 -4.57 -18.56
CA GLY A 188 20.62 -5.48 -17.42
C GLY A 188 19.31 -5.30 -16.64
N ALA A 189 19.32 -5.77 -15.40
CA ALA A 189 18.15 -5.81 -14.53
C ALA A 189 17.68 -4.41 -14.14
N VAL A 190 16.36 -4.26 -13.99
CA VAL A 190 15.70 -3.03 -13.52
C VAL A 190 14.92 -3.37 -12.26
N TYR A 191 15.05 -2.55 -11.24
CA TYR A 191 14.35 -2.70 -9.98
C TYR A 191 13.43 -1.50 -9.77
N LEU A 192 12.21 -1.75 -9.30
CA LEU A 192 11.34 -0.72 -8.77
C LEU A 192 11.76 -0.43 -7.33
N ASP A 193 12.20 0.79 -7.04
CA ASP A 193 12.43 1.29 -5.70
C ASP A 193 11.11 1.78 -5.11
N VAL A 194 10.69 1.12 -4.02
CA VAL A 194 9.45 1.38 -3.30
C VAL A 194 9.68 2.21 -2.04
N SER A 195 10.90 2.71 -1.82
CA SER A 195 11.24 3.52 -0.65
C SER A 195 10.34 4.75 -0.53
N GLY A 196 9.82 4.99 0.67
CA GLY A 196 8.92 6.11 0.96
C GLY A 196 7.43 5.78 0.79
N TRP A 197 7.10 4.65 0.18
CA TRP A 197 5.75 4.11 0.15
C TRP A 197 5.47 3.26 1.38
N GLY A 198 4.19 3.14 1.76
CA GLY A 198 3.79 2.41 2.96
C GLY A 198 3.78 0.90 2.76
N MET A 199 2.61 0.36 2.45
CA MET A 199 2.40 -1.09 2.29
C MET A 199 1.33 -1.30 1.23
N GLY A 200 1.56 -2.23 0.31
CA GLY A 200 0.57 -2.53 -0.71
C GLY A 200 1.14 -3.29 -1.89
N GLU A 201 0.60 -3.05 -3.07
CA GLU A 201 0.79 -3.89 -4.26
C GLU A 201 1.07 -3.05 -5.50
N VAL A 202 1.86 -3.62 -6.43
CA VAL A 202 2.24 -2.94 -7.68
C VAL A 202 1.97 -3.83 -8.89
N TRP A 203 1.52 -3.18 -9.97
CA TRP A 203 1.40 -3.75 -11.30
C TRP A 203 2.15 -2.88 -12.32
N ILE A 204 2.74 -3.52 -13.33
CA ILE A 204 3.31 -2.85 -14.49
C ILE A 204 2.69 -3.46 -15.74
N ASN A 205 2.10 -2.61 -16.59
CA ASN A 205 1.41 -3.00 -17.82
C ASN A 205 0.35 -4.09 -17.59
N GLY A 206 -0.42 -4.00 -16.50
CA GLY A 206 -1.41 -5.00 -16.08
C GLY A 206 -0.83 -6.26 -15.42
N HIS A 207 0.49 -6.45 -15.42
CA HIS A 207 1.12 -7.60 -14.77
C HIS A 207 1.39 -7.32 -13.29
N TYR A 208 0.94 -8.21 -12.40
CA TYR A 208 1.28 -8.16 -10.98
C TYR A 208 2.79 -8.30 -10.78
N LEU A 209 3.40 -7.28 -10.17
CA LEU A 209 4.83 -7.22 -9.92
C LEU A 209 5.18 -7.76 -8.53
N GLY A 210 4.33 -7.48 -7.53
CA GLY A 210 4.54 -7.93 -6.16
C GLY A 210 3.97 -6.97 -5.13
N SER A 211 3.97 -7.44 -3.88
CA SER A 211 3.68 -6.62 -2.72
C SER A 211 4.96 -5.96 -2.18
N PHE A 212 4.79 -4.85 -1.48
CA PHE A 212 5.85 -4.16 -0.76
C PHE A 212 5.39 -3.77 0.62
N TRP A 213 6.35 -3.65 1.54
CA TRP A 213 6.11 -3.12 2.86
C TRP A 213 7.33 -2.32 3.30
N ASP A 214 7.12 -1.10 3.76
CA ASP A 214 8.18 -0.25 4.28
C ASP A 214 8.97 -0.94 5.39
N GLU A 215 8.39 -1.80 6.22
CA GLU A 215 9.15 -2.47 7.30
C GLU A 215 10.20 -3.48 6.80
N GLU A 216 10.13 -3.91 5.54
CA GLU A 216 11.07 -4.87 4.98
C GLU A 216 12.47 -4.29 4.73
N LYS A 217 13.50 -5.12 4.87
CA LYS A 217 14.89 -4.69 4.61
C LYS A 217 15.13 -4.36 3.15
N GLN A 218 14.57 -5.17 2.25
CA GLN A 218 14.64 -4.92 0.82
C GLN A 218 13.51 -3.97 0.45
N GLN A 219 13.87 -2.85 -0.16
CA GLN A 219 12.95 -1.78 -0.58
C GLN A 219 12.89 -1.70 -2.11
N SER A 220 12.97 -2.86 -2.77
CA SER A 220 12.84 -2.91 -4.21
C SER A 220 12.32 -4.25 -4.73
N ILE A 221 11.64 -4.20 -5.87
CA ILE A 221 11.12 -5.37 -6.58
C ILE A 221 11.81 -5.47 -7.95
N LEU A 222 12.37 -6.63 -8.29
CA LEU A 222 12.93 -6.87 -9.61
C LEU A 222 11.82 -6.86 -10.66
N ILE A 223 11.95 -6.04 -11.70
CA ILE A 223 10.99 -5.98 -12.79
C ILE A 223 11.43 -6.97 -13.89
N PRO A 224 10.61 -7.98 -14.23
CA PRO A 224 10.88 -8.87 -15.35
C PRO A 224 11.00 -8.08 -16.66
N ALA A 225 12.02 -8.37 -17.48
CA ALA A 225 12.28 -7.61 -18.70
C ALA A 225 11.14 -7.73 -19.72
N GLU A 226 10.44 -8.86 -19.70
CA GLU A 226 9.33 -9.21 -20.59
C GLU A 226 8.07 -8.39 -20.36
N ILE A 227 7.86 -7.83 -19.16
CA ILE A 227 6.69 -6.98 -18.88
C ILE A 227 6.96 -5.51 -19.17
N LEU A 228 8.20 -5.13 -19.51
CA LEU A 228 8.58 -3.74 -19.81
C LEU A 228 8.67 -3.49 -21.32
N ALA A 229 7.94 -2.48 -21.79
CA ALA A 229 8.12 -1.90 -23.11
C ALA A 229 9.21 -0.80 -23.10
N GLU A 230 9.69 -0.42 -24.28
CA GLU A 230 10.59 0.76 -24.40
C GLU A 230 9.85 2.06 -24.06
N LYS A 231 8.56 2.15 -24.38
CA LYS A 231 7.73 3.35 -24.20
C LYS A 231 6.32 3.04 -23.73
N GLY A 232 5.68 4.02 -23.11
CA GLY A 232 4.27 3.95 -22.73
C GLY A 232 3.97 2.90 -21.67
N ASN A 233 4.93 2.59 -20.80
CA ASN A 233 4.68 1.70 -19.67
C ASN A 233 3.71 2.37 -18.70
N ARG A 234 2.80 1.58 -18.14
CA ARG A 234 1.86 1.98 -17.11
C ARG A 234 2.24 1.29 -15.81
N ILE A 235 2.30 2.05 -14.73
CA ILE A 235 2.45 1.54 -13.38
C ILE A 235 1.19 1.85 -12.60
N VAL A 236 0.65 0.85 -11.90
CA VAL A 236 -0.42 1.03 -10.93
C VAL A 236 0.07 0.58 -9.57
N VAL A 237 -0.21 1.37 -8.55
CA VAL A 237 0.21 1.13 -7.16
C VAL A 237 -1.00 1.26 -6.27
N PHE A 238 -1.22 0.27 -5.42
CA PHE A 238 -2.08 0.36 -4.26
C PHE A 238 -1.22 0.62 -3.02
N ASP A 239 -1.57 1.60 -2.18
CA ASP A 239 -0.89 1.87 -0.90
C ASP A 239 -1.91 2.04 0.23
N LEU A 240 -1.83 1.13 1.21
CA LEU A 240 -2.70 1.03 2.37
C LEU A 240 -2.46 2.15 3.39
N LYS A 241 -1.26 2.73 3.46
CA LYS A 241 -0.98 3.86 4.38
C LYS A 241 -1.18 5.20 3.69
N ASN A 242 -1.10 5.21 2.35
CA ASN A 242 -1.32 6.37 1.51
C ASN A 242 -0.46 7.57 1.95
N ASN A 243 0.84 7.32 2.13
CA ASN A 243 1.75 8.16 2.92
C ASN A 243 2.17 9.49 2.26
N ASP A 244 1.96 9.70 0.95
CA ASP A 244 2.67 10.76 0.22
C ASP A 244 1.80 11.63 -0.73
N PRO A 245 1.85 12.98 -0.59
CA PRO A 245 1.36 13.94 -1.58
C PRO A 245 2.22 14.08 -2.86
N GLY A 246 3.46 13.57 -2.90
CA GLY A 246 4.36 13.61 -4.06
C GLY A 246 4.25 12.44 -5.04
N ALA A 247 3.65 11.32 -4.60
CA ALA A 247 3.21 10.19 -5.41
C ALA A 247 4.25 9.70 -6.45
N THR A 248 5.52 9.57 -6.06
CA THR A 248 6.59 9.22 -7.00
C THR A 248 7.30 7.93 -6.56
N MET A 249 7.49 7.00 -7.50
CA MET A 249 8.38 5.84 -7.35
C MET A 249 9.65 6.04 -8.17
N ARG A 250 10.65 5.15 -8.03
CA ARG A 250 11.90 5.24 -8.80
C ARG A 250 12.29 3.91 -9.43
N LEU A 251 12.99 3.95 -10.56
CA LEU A 251 13.70 2.80 -11.11
C LEU A 251 15.17 2.84 -10.70
N SER A 252 15.72 1.68 -10.38
CA SER A 252 17.11 1.46 -10.01
C SER A 252 17.74 0.36 -10.87
N ASP A 253 19.04 0.47 -11.13
CA ASP A 253 19.84 -0.56 -11.80
C ASP A 253 20.28 -1.68 -10.84
N LYS A 254 20.04 -1.50 -9.54
CA LYS A 254 20.45 -2.39 -8.45
C LYS A 254 19.34 -2.55 -7.41
N PRO A 255 19.33 -3.66 -6.65
CA PRO A 255 18.46 -3.78 -5.49
C PRO A 255 18.69 -2.64 -4.50
N VAL A 256 17.60 -2.10 -3.97
CA VAL A 256 17.57 -1.08 -2.91
C VAL A 256 17.23 -1.73 -1.58
N PHE A 257 17.92 -1.33 -0.52
CA PHE A 257 17.74 -1.78 0.85
C PHE A 257 17.69 -0.58 1.81
N LYS A 258 17.09 -0.76 2.99
CA LYS A 258 17.14 0.20 4.10
C LYS A 258 18.53 0.33 4.74
#